data_AF-A0A438GQ55-F1
#
_entry.id   AF-A0A438GQ55-F1
#
_cell.length_a   1.000
_cell.length_b   1.000
_cell.length_c   1.000
_cell.angle_alpha   90.00
_cell.angle_beta   90.00
_cell.angle_gamma   90.00
#
_symmetry.space_group_name_H-M   'P 1'
#
loop_
_entity.id
_entity.type
_entity.pdbx_description
1 polymer ?
#
loop_
_entity_poly.entity_id
_entity_poly.type
_entity_poly.pdbx_seq_one_letter_code
_entity_poly.pdbx_strand_id
1 'polypeptide(L)'
;MKTKTKPLFLKYFFFSLFVSIPILLLFSFQSLGRKTTDPPPGNQPSGDLRIRPGYTSYEAYLQLQLNKTLNPKLRKIWTTRDWDRKINVFAQFFQDLKQKQLLKNESKALCIGARVGQEVEALRRVGVADSVESTWFPTRP
;
A
#
# COMPACT_ATOMS: atom_id res chain seq x y z
N MET A 1 33.38 46.15 -39.79
CA MET A 1 33.24 46.38 -38.34
C MET A 1 32.37 45.24 -37.78
N LYS A 2 32.95 44.20 -37.15
CA LYS A 2 32.21 43.02 -36.69
C LYS A 2 31.55 43.32 -35.33
N THR A 3 30.23 43.31 -35.25
CA THR A 3 29.48 43.54 -34.01
C THR A 3 29.44 42.26 -33.18
N LYS A 4 29.94 42.35 -31.95
CA LYS A 4 30.02 41.24 -30.99
C LYS A 4 28.69 41.15 -30.23
N THR A 5 27.76 40.33 -30.72
CA THR A 5 26.48 40.08 -30.05
C THR A 5 26.74 39.33 -28.73
N LYS A 6 26.44 39.97 -27.59
CA LYS A 6 26.59 39.34 -26.27
C LYS A 6 25.60 38.16 -26.18
N PRO A 7 26.02 36.97 -25.74
CA PRO A 7 25.14 35.79 -25.74
C PRO A 7 24.12 35.91 -24.60
N LEU A 8 22.95 36.49 -24.90
CA LEU A 8 21.79 36.57 -24.01
C LEU A 8 21.41 35.20 -23.43
N PHE A 9 21.70 34.13 -24.18
CA PHE A 9 21.53 32.73 -23.78
C PHE A 9 22.21 32.39 -22.44
N LEU A 10 23.42 32.91 -22.20
CA LEU A 10 24.18 32.60 -21.00
C LEU A 10 23.51 33.16 -19.74
N LYS A 11 22.82 34.31 -19.86
CA LYS A 11 22.09 34.94 -18.75
C LYS A 11 20.88 34.12 -18.32
N TYR A 12 20.11 33.59 -19.28
CA TYR A 12 18.97 32.73 -18.98
C TYR A 12 19.40 31.37 -18.44
N PHE A 13 20.54 30.84 -18.90
CA PHE A 13 21.12 29.60 -18.37
C PHE A 13 21.47 29.71 -16.88
N PHE A 14 22.17 30.77 -16.47
CA PHE A 14 22.50 30.99 -15.06
C PHE A 14 21.26 31.28 -14.21
N PHE A 15 20.26 31.99 -14.75
CA PHE A 15 19.00 32.22 -14.05
C PHE A 15 18.22 30.92 -13.81
N SER A 16 18.13 30.06 -14.83
CA SER A 16 17.49 28.74 -14.72
C SER A 16 18.21 27.83 -13.72
N LEU A 17 19.55 27.87 -13.69
CA LEU A 17 20.34 27.10 -12.74
C LEU A 17 20.11 27.58 -11.29
N PHE A 18 20.06 28.89 -11.08
CA PHE A 18 19.84 29.49 -9.77
C PHE A 18 18.45 29.16 -9.19
N VAL A 19 17.42 29.04 -10.03
CA VAL A 19 16.06 28.68 -9.59
C VAL A 19 15.90 27.19 -9.33
N SER A 20 16.58 26.32 -10.10
CA SER A 20 16.41 24.86 -10.00
C SER A 20 17.15 24.22 -8.83
N ILE A 21 18.34 24.72 -8.45
CA ILE A 21 19.14 24.21 -7.33
C ILE A 21 18.38 24.20 -5.98
N PRO A 22 17.74 25.30 -5.52
CA PRO A 22 17.03 25.29 -4.25
C PRO A 22 15.81 24.35 -4.25
N ILE A 23 15.16 24.17 -5.41
CA ILE A 23 14.04 23.24 -5.57
C ILE A 23 14.52 21.78 -5.39
N LEU A 24 15.65 21.41 -6.01
CA LEU A 24 16.22 20.07 -5.85
C LEU A 24 16.70 19.80 -4.41
N LEU A 25 17.24 20.80 -3.73
CA LEU A 25 17.61 20.69 -2.32
C LEU A 25 16.38 20.51 -1.41
N LEU A 26 15.28 21.21 -1.67
CA LEU A 26 14.03 21.01 -0.93
C LEU A 26 13.50 19.57 -1.03
N PHE A 27 13.63 18.93 -2.20
CA PHE A 27 13.26 17.52 -2.38
C PHE A 27 14.21 16.56 -1.68
N SER A 28 15.51 16.87 -1.55
CA SER A 28 16.46 15.99 -0.84
C SER A 28 16.24 16.01 0.68
N PHE A 29 15.86 17.14 1.27
CA PHE A 29 15.55 17.23 2.70
C PHE A 29 14.30 16.45 3.13
N GLN A 30 13.36 16.16 2.21
CA GLN A 30 12.20 15.31 2.51
C GLN A 30 12.58 13.83 2.68
N SER A 31 13.75 13.40 2.20
CA SER A 31 14.22 12.02 2.30
C SER A 31 14.82 11.67 3.66
N LEU A 32 15.24 12.67 4.46
CA LEU A 32 15.91 12.46 5.74
C LEU A 32 14.94 12.45 6.94
N GLY A 33 13.85 11.70 6.81
CA GLY A 33 12.72 11.72 7.74
C GLY A 33 12.24 10.34 8.20
N ARG A 34 13.11 9.33 8.31
CA ARG A 34 12.79 8.09 9.02
C ARG A 34 13.93 7.70 9.95
N LYS A 35 13.97 8.35 11.12
CA LYS A 35 14.69 7.77 12.27
C LYS A 35 13.90 6.55 12.73
N THR A 36 14.37 5.36 12.38
CA THR A 36 14.02 4.13 13.08
C THR A 36 14.60 4.22 14.49
N THR A 37 13.73 4.34 15.48
CA THR A 37 14.09 4.11 16.88
C THR A 37 14.30 2.61 17.02
N ASP A 38 15.54 2.17 17.24
CA ASP A 38 15.82 0.77 17.54
C ASP A 38 15.26 0.43 18.93
N PRO A 39 14.48 -0.67 19.07
CA PRO A 39 13.98 -1.11 20.37
C PRO A 39 15.10 -1.75 21.23
N PRO A 40 14.94 -1.78 22.56
CA PRO A 40 15.94 -2.32 23.49
C PRO A 40 16.12 -3.84 23.35
N PRO A 41 17.25 -4.40 23.80
CA PRO A 41 17.57 -5.82 23.64
C PRO A 41 16.74 -6.66 24.61
N GLY A 42 15.62 -7.21 24.13
CA GLY A 42 14.81 -8.20 24.82
C GLY A 42 14.60 -9.41 23.93
N ASN A 43 15.12 -10.56 24.37
CA ASN A 43 14.94 -11.93 23.83
C ASN A 43 14.51 -12.03 22.36
N GLN A 44 15.50 -12.12 21.48
CA GLN A 44 15.30 -12.37 20.06
C GLN A 44 14.61 -13.73 19.84
N PRO A 45 13.38 -13.76 19.29
CA PRO A 45 12.92 -14.96 18.62
C PRO A 45 13.76 -15.11 17.34
N SER A 46 14.19 -16.34 17.05
CA SER A 46 14.89 -16.79 15.84
C SER A 46 14.73 -15.85 14.63
N GLY A 47 15.85 -15.33 14.13
CA GLY A 47 16.00 -14.10 13.35
C GLY A 47 15.39 -14.02 11.95
N ASP A 48 14.29 -14.72 11.66
CA ASP A 48 13.61 -14.65 10.36
C ASP A 48 12.31 -13.80 10.39
N LEU A 49 11.75 -13.54 11.59
CA LEU A 49 10.48 -12.81 11.73
C LEU A 49 10.66 -11.48 12.48
N ARG A 50 10.67 -10.37 11.74
CA ARG A 50 10.67 -9.03 12.33
C ARG A 50 9.25 -8.65 12.79
N ILE A 51 9.08 -8.48 14.10
CA ILE A 51 7.81 -8.03 14.69
C ILE A 51 7.51 -6.59 14.24
N ARG A 52 6.25 -6.31 13.90
CA ARG A 52 5.79 -4.95 13.59
C ARG A 52 6.10 -4.02 14.78
N PRO A 53 6.70 -2.84 14.57
CA PRO A 53 6.94 -1.90 15.66
C PRO A 53 5.65 -1.55 16.42
N GLY A 54 5.74 -1.43 17.75
CA GLY A 54 4.60 -1.12 18.62
C GLY A 54 3.97 -2.31 19.35
N TYR A 55 4.59 -3.49 19.29
CA TYR A 55 4.17 -4.67 20.06
C TYR A 55 5.33 -5.18 20.95
N THR A 56 5.00 -5.59 22.17
CA THR A 56 5.98 -6.08 23.16
C THR A 56 6.47 -7.50 22.86
N SER A 57 5.66 -8.30 22.15
CA SER A 57 6.01 -9.65 21.71
C SER A 57 5.20 -10.05 20.48
N TYR A 58 5.62 -11.13 19.80
CA TYR A 58 4.87 -11.74 18.71
C TYR A 58 3.50 -12.25 19.18
N GLU A 59 3.45 -12.86 20.37
CA GLU A 59 2.21 -13.34 20.97
C GLU A 59 1.22 -12.20 21.21
N ALA A 60 1.67 -11.06 21.73
CA ALA A 60 0.82 -9.88 21.92
C ALA A 60 0.24 -9.37 20.60
N TYR A 61 1.01 -9.43 19.51
CA TYR A 61 0.51 -9.11 18.16
C TYR A 61 -0.54 -10.12 17.69
N LEU A 62 -0.28 -11.43 17.84
CA LEU A 62 -1.21 -12.49 17.44
C LEU A 62 -2.54 -12.40 18.18
N GLN A 63 -2.50 -12.23 19.50
CA GLN A 63 -3.70 -12.08 20.34
C GLN A 63 -4.56 -10.89 19.89
N LEU A 64 -3.94 -9.76 19.52
CA LEU A 64 -4.68 -8.63 18.98
C LEU A 64 -5.33 -8.96 17.62
N GLN A 65 -4.62 -9.65 16.72
CA GLN A 65 -5.18 -10.03 15.41
C GLN A 65 -6.34 -11.01 15.57
N LEU A 66 -6.22 -11.98 16.49
CA LEU A 66 -7.30 -12.89 16.85
C LEU A 66 -8.50 -12.13 17.39
N ASN A 67 -8.30 -11.23 18.36
CA ASN A 67 -9.36 -10.42 18.93
C ASN A 67 -10.07 -9.56 17.88
N LYS A 68 -9.32 -8.96 16.95
CA LYS A 68 -9.91 -8.21 15.83
C LYS A 68 -10.74 -9.09 14.90
N THR A 69 -10.23 -10.28 14.58
CA THR A 69 -10.84 -11.19 13.60
C THR A 69 -12.09 -11.87 14.17
N LEU A 70 -12.05 -12.31 15.42
CA LEU A 70 -13.12 -13.06 16.05
C LEU A 70 -14.25 -12.17 16.61
N ASN A 71 -13.98 -10.88 16.87
CA ASN A 71 -14.97 -9.96 17.43
C ASN A 71 -16.21 -9.79 16.50
N PRO A 72 -17.41 -10.20 16.95
CA PRO A 72 -18.60 -10.19 16.11
C PRO A 72 -19.09 -8.77 15.78
N LYS A 73 -18.87 -7.79 16.67
CA LYS A 73 -19.25 -6.40 16.44
C LYS A 73 -18.43 -5.77 15.32
N LEU A 74 -17.13 -6.02 15.31
CA LEU A 74 -16.24 -5.56 14.23
C LEU A 74 -16.59 -6.22 12.90
N ARG A 75 -16.82 -7.54 12.89
CA ARG A 75 -17.27 -8.26 11.70
C ARG A 75 -18.59 -7.70 11.15
N LYS A 76 -19.56 -7.39 12.02
CA LYS A 76 -20.81 -6.74 11.60
C LYS A 76 -20.54 -5.41 10.91
N ILE A 77 -19.71 -4.54 11.50
CA ILE A 77 -19.36 -3.24 10.90
C ILE A 77 -18.63 -3.40 9.56
N TRP A 78 -17.65 -4.30 9.47
CA TRP A 78 -16.87 -4.50 8.24
C TRP A 78 -17.67 -5.09 7.11
N THR A 79 -18.67 -5.91 7.44
CA THR A 79 -19.54 -6.55 6.45
C THR A 79 -20.79 -5.71 6.13
N THR A 80 -21.01 -4.59 6.83
CA THR A 80 -22.11 -3.66 6.55
C THR A 80 -21.58 -2.29 6.14
N ARG A 81 -21.33 -1.41 7.11
CA ARG A 81 -20.96 -0.01 6.90
C ARG A 81 -19.71 0.17 6.04
N ASP A 82 -18.66 -0.60 6.32
CA ASP A 82 -17.37 -0.42 5.66
C ASP A 82 -17.18 -1.35 4.45
N TRP A 83 -18.21 -2.15 4.12
CA TRP A 83 -18.12 -3.21 3.11
C TRP A 83 -17.89 -2.65 1.70
N ASP A 84 -18.87 -1.91 1.18
CA ASP A 84 -18.80 -1.37 -0.18
C ASP A 84 -17.66 -0.36 -0.34
N ARG A 85 -17.40 0.43 0.71
CA ARG A 85 -16.27 1.38 0.69
C ARG A 85 -14.94 0.67 0.44
N LYS A 86 -14.69 -0.46 1.12
CA LYS A 86 -13.43 -1.22 0.94
C LYS A 86 -13.41 -1.96 -0.39
N ILE A 87 -14.52 -2.55 -0.79
CA ILE A 87 -14.63 -3.20 -2.11
C ILE A 87 -14.31 -2.22 -3.23
N ASN A 88 -14.81 -0.99 -3.15
CA ASN A 88 -14.55 0.02 -4.18
C ASN A 88 -13.07 0.36 -4.29
N VAL A 89 -12.34 0.43 -3.18
CA VAL A 89 -10.88 0.65 -3.18
C VAL A 89 -10.15 -0.51 -3.85
N PHE A 90 -10.49 -1.75 -3.49
CA PHE A 90 -9.90 -2.93 -4.13
C PHE A 90 -10.26 -3.03 -5.62
N ALA A 91 -11.50 -2.72 -5.97
CA ALA A 91 -11.97 -2.75 -7.35
C ALA A 91 -11.18 -1.76 -8.21
N GLN A 92 -10.92 -0.55 -7.74
CA GLN A 92 -10.07 0.42 -8.43
C GLN A 92 -8.65 -0.12 -8.66
N PHE A 93 -8.06 -0.76 -7.66
CA PHE A 93 -6.75 -1.41 -7.79
C PHE A 93 -6.77 -2.54 -8.84
N PHE A 94 -7.79 -3.40 -8.85
CA PHE A 94 -7.90 -4.48 -9.84
C PHE A 94 -8.20 -3.97 -11.24
N GLN A 95 -8.93 -2.87 -11.38
CA GLN A 95 -9.14 -2.23 -12.69
C GLN A 95 -7.82 -1.73 -13.29
N ASP A 96 -6.93 -1.15 -12.49
CA ASP A 96 -5.59 -0.78 -12.94
C ASP A 96 -4.78 -2.00 -13.42
N LEU A 97 -4.90 -3.14 -12.74
CA LEU A 97 -4.29 -4.39 -13.20
C LEU A 97 -4.87 -4.88 -14.54
N LYS A 98 -6.17 -4.69 -14.77
CA LYS A 98 -6.80 -5.02 -16.06
C LYS A 98 -6.27 -4.12 -17.18
N GLN A 99 -6.15 -2.83 -16.92
CA GLN A 99 -5.60 -1.87 -17.89
C GLN A 99 -4.16 -2.24 -18.29
N LYS A 100 -3.38 -2.72 -17.32
CA LYS A 100 -2.02 -3.24 -17.53
C LYS A 100 -1.95 -4.64 -18.14
N GLN A 101 -3.10 -5.25 -18.49
CA GLN A 101 -3.21 -6.60 -19.04
C GLN A 101 -2.67 -7.71 -18.10
N LEU A 102 -2.56 -7.43 -16.80
CA LEU A 102 -2.16 -8.39 -15.76
C LEU A 102 -3.35 -9.18 -15.22
N LEU A 103 -4.56 -8.68 -15.44
CA LEU A 103 -5.82 -9.31 -15.03
C LEU A 103 -6.80 -9.30 -16.21
N LYS A 104 -7.47 -10.42 -16.46
CA LYS A 104 -8.48 -10.57 -17.53
C LYS A 104 -9.77 -11.13 -16.93
N ASN A 105 -10.88 -10.98 -17.64
CA ASN A 105 -12.17 -11.50 -17.15
C ASN A 105 -12.15 -13.02 -16.99
N GLU A 106 -11.40 -13.70 -17.86
CA GLU A 106 -11.23 -15.15 -17.88
C GLU A 106 -10.17 -15.64 -16.88
N SER A 107 -9.51 -14.73 -16.16
CA SER A 107 -8.54 -15.10 -15.13
C SER A 107 -9.21 -15.85 -13.99
N LYS A 108 -8.48 -16.80 -13.40
CA LYS A 108 -8.84 -17.44 -12.14
C LYS A 108 -7.99 -16.82 -11.04
N ALA A 109 -8.60 -16.36 -9.95
CA ALA A 109 -7.91 -15.65 -8.89
C ALA A 109 -8.11 -16.30 -7.52
N LEU A 110 -7.02 -16.47 -6.79
CA LEU A 110 -7.01 -16.95 -5.42
C LEU A 110 -6.60 -15.81 -4.49
N CYS A 111 -7.53 -15.35 -3.65
CA CYS A 111 -7.21 -14.37 -2.62
C CYS A 111 -6.76 -15.08 -1.34
N ILE A 112 -5.55 -14.78 -0.87
CA ILE A 112 -5.01 -15.32 0.37
C ILE A 112 -5.20 -14.29 1.47
N GLY A 113 -5.89 -14.66 2.54
CA GLY A 113 -6.11 -13.79 3.70
C GLY A 113 -7.14 -12.67 3.46
N ALA A 114 -8.12 -12.88 2.57
CA ALA A 114 -9.20 -11.91 2.30
C ALA A 114 -10.23 -11.77 3.44
N ARG A 115 -10.03 -12.52 4.53
CA ARG A 115 -10.80 -12.51 5.79
C ARG A 115 -12.29 -12.75 5.59
N VAL A 116 -13.02 -11.68 5.27
CA VAL A 116 -14.48 -11.68 5.07
C VAL A 116 -14.85 -11.66 3.59
N GLY A 117 -13.86 -11.72 2.68
CA GLY A 117 -14.06 -11.85 1.23
C GLY A 117 -14.18 -10.53 0.47
N GLN A 118 -13.67 -9.41 1.01
CA GLN A 118 -13.81 -8.08 0.35
C GLN A 118 -13.02 -8.00 -0.96
N GLU A 119 -11.83 -8.57 -0.99
CA GLU A 119 -10.96 -8.63 -2.16
C GLU A 119 -11.56 -9.55 -3.25
N VAL A 120 -12.13 -10.69 -2.84
CA VAL A 120 -12.80 -11.64 -3.76
C VAL A 120 -14.01 -11.00 -4.42
N GLU A 121 -14.86 -10.34 -3.62
CA GLU A 121 -16.03 -9.64 -4.13
C GLU A 121 -15.65 -8.50 -5.08
N ALA A 122 -14.58 -7.76 -4.77
CA ALA A 122 -14.06 -6.73 -5.66
C ALA A 122 -13.58 -7.30 -7.01
N LEU A 123 -12.87 -8.43 -7.02
CA LEU A 123 -12.46 -9.09 -8.27
C LEU A 123 -13.67 -9.51 -9.12
N ARG A 124 -14.69 -10.07 -8.48
CA ARG A 124 -15.95 -10.46 -9.15
C ARG A 124 -16.65 -9.25 -9.78
N ARG A 125 -16.76 -8.13 -9.04
CA ARG A 125 -17.33 -6.86 -9.55
C ARG A 125 -16.54 -6.27 -10.72
N VAL A 126 -15.24 -6.54 -10.78
CA VAL A 126 -14.34 -6.10 -11.85
C VAL A 126 -14.41 -7.02 -13.09
N GLY A 127 -15.14 -8.14 -13.01
CA GLY A 127 -15.42 -9.06 -14.11
C GLY A 127 -14.68 -10.39 -14.03
N VAL A 128 -13.90 -10.63 -12.97
CA VAL A 128 -13.16 -11.88 -12.73
C VAL A 128 -14.04 -12.81 -11.90
N ALA A 129 -14.98 -13.47 -12.57
CA ALA A 129 -16.00 -14.27 -11.90
C ALA A 129 -15.40 -15.46 -11.11
N ASP A 130 -14.35 -16.07 -11.64
CA ASP A 130 -13.65 -17.19 -11.02
C ASP A 130 -12.62 -16.74 -9.98
N SER A 131 -13.13 -16.07 -8.95
CA SER A 131 -12.35 -15.60 -7.80
C SER A 131 -12.80 -16.33 -6.54
N VAL A 132 -11.83 -16.88 -5.81
CA VAL A 132 -12.04 -17.67 -4.58
C VAL A 132 -11.11 -17.21 -3.46
N GLU A 133 -11.52 -17.44 -2.22
CA GLU A 133 -10.69 -17.19 -1.04
C GLU A 133 -10.04 -18.49 -0.55
N SER A 134 -8.74 -18.44 -0.25
CA SER A 134 -8.13 -19.44 0.62
C SER A 134 -8.28 -18.97 2.06
N THR A 135 -9.34 -19.42 2.73
CA THR A 135 -9.55 -19.17 4.16
C THR A 135 -10.05 -20.40 4.86
N TRP A 136 -9.49 -20.63 6.04
CA TRP A 136 -9.86 -21.71 6.94
C TRP A 136 -11.02 -21.33 7.87
N PHE A 137 -11.47 -20.07 7.83
CA PHE A 137 -12.62 -19.59 8.57
C PHE A 137 -13.86 -19.50 7.68
N PRO A 138 -15.06 -19.79 8.21
CA PRO A 138 -16.29 -19.65 7.44
C PRO A 138 -16.50 -18.20 7.03
N THR A 139 -16.47 -17.97 5.72
CA THR A 139 -16.90 -16.71 5.09
C THR A 139 -18.41 -16.70 4.92
N ARG A 140 -18.97 -15.53 4.58
CA ARG A 140 -20.40 -15.39 4.31
C ARG A 140 -20.87 -16.44 3.28
N PRO A 141 -22.10 -16.97 3.41
CA PRO A 141 -22.74 -17.75 2.35
C PRO A 141 -22.93 -16.92 1.07
#